data_AF-A0AA36CM18-F1
#
_entry.id   AF-A0AA36CM18-F1
#
_cell.length_a   1.000
_cell.length_b   1.000
_cell.length_c   1.000
_cell.angle_alpha   90.00
_cell.angle_beta   90.00
_cell.angle_gamma   90.00
#
_symmetry.space_group_name_H-M   'P 1'
#
loop_
_entity.id
_entity.type
_entity.pdbx_description
1 polymer ?
#
loop_
_entity_poly.entity_id
_entity_poly.type
_entity_poly.pdbx_seq_one_letter_code
_entity_poly.pdbx_strand_id
1 'polypeptide(L)'
;MWLGIGAICLLLLLQSNVEARKAKKKVSEKCKDAPDKSRQAICERMQAWTRQAKKTEHIRPKAKNVPAKRLLDGTVATEKDLGDCLSMRCVCEALTGISSSNCTYRSYQLQKSVRKEYRMMTDLDRARYHQALRKLKDNGMYDNYIMYHLVANDDGIGGAHNGPAFLPWHRETLKRLELSLRKIDPQVSLPYWDSTLDAPLPDLTSSVMFLDELAGPAQGLVNSGPFKGYADEPNATDGATRAHILRNTAGEFRAVYREDRVQLILSFPNVSQMLARSNSVGPNCPPNQYNCLEYEHGIVHNTVDEDMYDTNTSPRDPLFYMHHAFTDLIWEMWRQKWQTRDERATQWPPRPECSTTQHQLNWPMAPYSNLLNIDGISNDYMDYMITYAPRPTCNATTACGSRFLFCDLTKPAAPRCVSKIKLGGQCDTFTASDVCYGGVCVAGKCATGAA
;
A
#
# COMPACT_ATOMS: atom_id res chain seq x y z
N MET A 1 1.81 16.32 59.78
CA MET A 1 1.31 15.24 58.90
C MET A 1 1.29 15.58 57.40
N TRP A 2 1.79 16.75 56.96
CA TRP A 2 1.75 17.18 55.55
C TRP A 2 3.09 17.11 54.80
N LEU A 3 4.18 16.71 55.47
CA LEU A 3 5.50 16.56 54.83
C LEU A 3 5.76 15.17 54.20
N GLY A 4 4.91 14.17 54.49
CA GLY A 4 5.08 12.79 53.97
C GLY A 4 4.45 12.54 52.60
N ILE A 5 3.41 13.29 52.23
CA ILE A 5 2.62 13.03 51.02
C ILE A 5 3.36 13.48 49.74
N GLY A 6 4.10 14.60 49.81
CA GLY A 6 4.89 15.11 48.67
C GLY A 6 6.05 14.21 48.27
N ALA A 7 6.74 13.61 49.24
CA ALA A 7 7.85 12.68 48.99
C ALA A 7 7.38 11.37 48.36
N ILE A 8 6.22 10.85 48.79
CA ILE A 8 5.61 9.64 48.22
C ILE A 8 5.15 9.88 46.78
N CYS A 9 4.58 11.04 46.47
CA CYS A 9 4.17 11.41 45.11
C CYS A 9 5.37 11.52 44.15
N LEU A 10 6.48 12.11 44.61
CA LEU A 10 7.72 12.23 43.84
C LEU A 10 8.39 10.86 43.60
N LEU A 11 8.40 9.98 44.61
CA LEU A 11 8.89 8.61 44.50
C LEU A 11 8.06 7.76 43.52
N LEU A 12 6.72 7.91 43.55
CA LEU A 12 5.82 7.24 42.61
C LEU A 12 6.00 7.74 41.17
N LEU A 13 6.21 9.05 40.98
CA LEU A 13 6.52 9.65 39.67
C LEU A 13 7.91 9.24 39.13
N LEU A 14 8.90 9.10 40.01
CA LEU A 14 10.22 8.61 39.64
C LEU A 14 10.19 7.11 39.31
N GLN A 15 9.48 6.30 40.09
CA GLN A 15 9.27 4.88 39.80
C GLN A 15 8.49 4.67 38.50
N SER A 16 7.44 5.44 38.24
CA SER A 16 6.70 5.36 36.97
C SER A 16 7.56 5.76 35.77
N ASN A 17 8.44 6.75 35.93
CA ASN A 17 9.39 7.15 34.89
C ASN A 17 10.50 6.12 34.66
N VAL A 18 10.97 5.46 35.72
CA VAL A 18 11.96 4.37 35.62
C VAL A 18 11.35 3.14 34.95
N GLU A 19 10.12 2.75 35.32
CA GLU A 19 9.41 1.63 34.69
C GLU A 19 9.03 1.95 33.24
N ALA A 20 8.63 3.19 32.91
CA ALA A 20 8.44 3.63 31.54
C ALA A 20 9.73 3.61 30.70
N ARG A 21 10.87 3.97 31.30
CA ARG A 21 12.20 3.88 30.66
C ARG A 21 12.65 2.43 30.47
N LYS A 22 12.44 1.55 31.46
CA LYS A 22 12.69 0.11 31.33
C LYS A 22 11.81 -0.55 30.27
N ALA A 23 10.52 -0.18 30.21
CA ALA A 23 9.60 -0.65 29.18
C ALA A 23 10.00 -0.17 27.77
N LYS A 24 10.41 1.09 27.61
CA LYS A 24 10.98 1.58 26.33
C LYS A 24 12.27 0.83 25.95
N LYS A 25 13.15 0.55 26.91
CA LYS A 25 14.42 -0.15 26.69
C LYS A 25 14.24 -1.63 26.31
N LYS A 26 13.29 -2.34 26.93
CA LYS A 26 12.94 -3.76 26.66
C LYS A 26 12.26 -3.98 25.30
N VAL A 27 11.67 -2.92 24.73
CA VAL A 27 10.96 -2.93 23.45
C VAL A 27 11.90 -2.60 22.29
N SER A 28 12.82 -1.65 22.48
CA SER A 28 13.97 -1.44 21.58
C SER A 28 14.77 -2.72 21.34
N GLU A 29 14.77 -3.70 22.25
CA GLU A 29 15.47 -4.97 22.07
C GLU A 29 14.81 -5.94 21.08
N LYS A 30 13.50 -5.85 20.85
CA LYS A 30 12.75 -6.80 19.99
C LYS A 30 12.86 -6.56 18.49
N CYS A 31 13.33 -5.38 18.06
CA CYS A 31 13.55 -5.09 16.63
C CYS A 31 15.03 -5.14 16.25
N LYS A 32 15.94 -5.36 17.22
CA LYS A 32 17.39 -5.43 16.97
C LYS A 32 17.81 -6.66 16.16
N ASP A 33 16.95 -7.67 16.13
CA ASP A 33 17.13 -8.89 15.33
C ASP A 33 16.66 -8.71 13.87
N ALA A 34 16.12 -7.54 13.51
CA ALA A 34 15.79 -7.23 12.14
C ALA A 34 17.05 -7.31 11.25
N PRO A 35 16.96 -7.93 10.06
CA PRO A 35 18.13 -8.23 9.25
C PRO A 35 18.75 -6.98 8.57
N ASP A 36 18.03 -5.87 8.55
CA ASP A 36 18.50 -4.59 8.02
C ASP A 36 17.77 -3.41 8.66
N LYS A 37 18.30 -2.20 8.45
CA LYS A 37 17.76 -0.95 9.00
C LYS A 37 16.32 -0.67 8.54
N SER A 38 15.95 -1.03 7.31
CA SER A 38 14.61 -0.75 6.79
C SER A 38 13.57 -1.59 7.52
N ARG A 39 13.84 -2.88 7.68
CA ARG A 39 12.99 -3.80 8.48
C ARG A 39 13.00 -3.43 9.96
N GLN A 40 14.13 -2.97 10.49
CA GLN A 40 14.18 -2.45 11.85
C GLN A 40 13.24 -1.25 12.01
N ALA A 41 13.31 -0.26 11.13
CA ALA A 41 12.44 0.92 11.16
C ALA A 41 10.95 0.54 11.04
N ILE A 42 10.62 -0.41 10.15
CA ILE A 42 9.24 -0.94 10.04
C ILE A 42 8.78 -1.58 11.34
N CYS A 43 9.62 -2.44 11.95
CA CYS A 43 9.31 -3.10 13.21
C CYS A 43 9.10 -2.10 14.35
N GLU A 44 9.97 -1.09 14.47
CA GLU A 44 9.88 -0.07 15.51
C GLU A 44 8.59 0.75 15.36
N ARG A 45 8.21 1.07 14.12
CA ARG A 45 6.96 1.76 13.77
C ARG A 45 5.73 0.90 14.12
N MET A 46 5.69 -0.36 13.70
CA MET A 46 4.63 -1.32 14.05
C MET A 46 4.47 -1.48 15.57
N GLN A 47 5.58 -1.60 16.30
CA GLN A 47 5.53 -1.70 17.76
C GLN A 47 5.04 -0.42 18.44
N ALA A 48 5.27 0.75 17.85
CA ALA A 48 4.79 2.01 18.39
C ALA A 48 3.25 2.08 18.38
N TRP A 49 2.63 1.62 17.30
CA TRP A 49 1.17 1.56 17.16
C TRP A 49 0.53 0.62 18.17
N THR A 50 1.07 -0.60 18.33
CA THR A 50 0.52 -1.57 19.29
C THR A 50 0.55 -1.04 20.73
N ARG A 51 1.53 -0.20 21.08
CA ARG A 51 1.59 0.45 22.40
C ARG A 51 0.54 1.53 22.57
N GLN A 52 0.22 2.27 21.50
CA GLN A 52 -0.81 3.30 21.52
C GLN A 52 -2.19 2.68 21.74
N ALA A 53 -2.50 1.57 21.05
CA ALA A 53 -3.72 0.79 21.25
C ALA A 53 -3.91 0.30 22.69
N LYS A 54 -2.88 -0.31 23.29
CA LYS A 54 -2.97 -0.80 24.68
C LYS A 54 -3.21 0.31 25.71
N LYS A 55 -2.81 1.55 25.41
CA LYS A 55 -3.08 2.72 26.27
C LYS A 55 -4.50 3.24 26.09
N THR A 56 -5.08 3.14 24.90
CA THR A 56 -6.46 3.56 24.60
C THR A 56 -7.49 2.52 25.03
N GLU A 57 -7.11 1.26 25.23
CA GLU A 57 -8.00 0.20 25.75
C GLU A 57 -8.55 0.48 27.16
N HIS A 58 -7.88 1.34 27.96
CA HIS A 58 -8.30 1.71 29.33
C HIS A 58 -8.91 3.11 29.44
N ILE A 59 -8.99 3.85 28.33
CA ILE A 59 -9.57 5.18 28.27
C ILE A 59 -10.38 5.23 26.99
N ARG A 60 -11.73 5.14 27.07
CA ARG A 60 -12.58 5.58 25.96
C ARG A 60 -12.04 6.94 25.51
N PRO A 61 -11.46 7.08 24.31
CA PRO A 61 -10.71 8.28 24.01
C PRO A 61 -11.68 9.45 23.99
N LYS A 62 -11.44 10.46 24.83
CA LYS A 62 -11.78 11.83 24.45
C LYS A 62 -10.87 12.16 23.26
N ALA A 63 -11.27 11.69 22.08
CA ALA A 63 -10.52 11.74 20.84
C ALA A 63 -10.19 13.19 20.49
N LYS A 64 -8.89 13.54 20.49
CA LYS A 64 -8.39 14.79 19.91
C LYS A 64 -8.08 14.67 18.41
N ASN A 65 -8.29 13.50 17.80
CA ASN A 65 -8.28 13.35 16.34
C ASN A 65 -9.69 13.60 15.80
N VAL A 66 -9.97 14.87 15.52
CA VAL A 66 -11.22 15.36 14.92
C VAL A 66 -11.65 14.53 13.68
N PRO A 67 -10.75 14.07 12.79
CA PRO A 67 -11.15 13.35 11.57
C PRO A 67 -11.64 11.91 11.80
N ALA A 68 -10.98 11.12 12.67
CA ALA A 68 -11.43 9.76 13.00
C ALA A 68 -12.79 9.77 13.74
N LYS A 69 -13.02 10.79 14.57
CA LYS A 69 -14.32 11.04 15.21
C LYS A 69 -15.42 11.23 14.15
N ARG A 70 -15.14 11.95 13.06
CA ARG A 70 -16.11 12.23 11.98
C ARG A 70 -16.61 11.00 11.22
N LEU A 71 -15.76 9.97 11.07
CA LEU A 71 -16.17 8.69 10.48
C LEU A 71 -16.97 7.84 11.47
N LEU A 72 -16.52 7.80 12.73
CA LEU A 72 -17.16 7.01 13.78
C LEU A 72 -18.49 7.61 14.26
N ASP A 73 -18.68 8.92 14.12
CA ASP A 73 -19.93 9.63 14.42
C ASP A 73 -20.86 9.80 13.21
N GLY A 74 -20.47 9.26 12.03
CA GLY A 74 -21.29 9.21 10.83
C GLY A 74 -21.37 10.52 10.03
N THR A 75 -20.51 11.50 10.31
CA THR A 75 -20.49 12.80 9.60
C THR A 75 -19.70 12.78 8.28
N VAL A 76 -18.99 11.69 7.98
CA VAL A 76 -18.41 11.40 6.65
C VAL A 76 -19.19 10.25 6.01
N ALA A 77 -19.75 10.48 4.82
CA ALA A 77 -20.51 9.48 4.09
C ALA A 77 -19.62 8.31 3.65
N THR A 78 -19.98 7.08 4.03
CA THR A 78 -19.38 5.88 3.46
C THR A 78 -19.96 5.62 2.07
N GLU A 79 -19.14 5.15 1.12
CA GLU A 79 -19.65 4.63 -0.15
C GLU A 79 -20.26 3.25 0.09
N LYS A 80 -21.42 3.24 0.73
CA LYS A 80 -22.08 2.03 1.22
C LYS A 80 -22.66 1.23 0.06
N ASP A 81 -23.53 1.84 -0.74
CA ASP A 81 -24.33 1.09 -1.72
C ASP A 81 -23.50 0.48 -2.87
N LEU A 82 -22.57 1.25 -3.44
CA LEU A 82 -21.70 0.73 -4.51
C LEU A 82 -20.51 -0.04 -3.94
N GLY A 83 -19.89 0.46 -2.87
CA GLY A 83 -18.70 -0.14 -2.29
C GLY A 83 -18.96 -1.49 -1.65
N ASP A 84 -20.18 -1.80 -1.22
CA ASP A 84 -20.53 -3.10 -0.63
C ASP A 84 -20.72 -4.22 -1.67
N CYS A 85 -20.69 -3.89 -2.97
CA CYS A 85 -20.89 -4.87 -4.02
C CYS A 85 -19.69 -5.81 -4.23
N LEU A 86 -20.01 -7.11 -4.31
CA LEU A 86 -19.08 -8.20 -4.63
C LEU A 86 -19.55 -9.06 -5.81
N SER A 87 -20.52 -8.56 -6.58
CA SER A 87 -21.00 -9.19 -7.82
C SER A 87 -21.35 -8.13 -8.86
N MET A 88 -21.26 -8.51 -10.15
CA MET A 88 -21.64 -7.60 -11.25
C MET A 88 -23.12 -7.20 -11.18
N ARG A 89 -23.99 -8.09 -10.68
CA ARG A 89 -25.42 -7.81 -10.48
C ARG A 89 -25.63 -6.69 -9.46
N CYS A 90 -24.95 -6.78 -8.32
CA CYS A 90 -25.00 -5.72 -7.30
C CYS A 90 -24.48 -4.40 -7.86
N VAL A 91 -23.31 -4.43 -8.53
CA VAL A 91 -22.74 -3.22 -9.15
C VAL A 91 -23.71 -2.59 -10.14
N CYS A 92 -24.39 -3.40 -10.95
CA CYS A 92 -25.36 -2.90 -11.90
C CYS A 92 -26.53 -2.22 -11.22
N GLU A 93 -27.09 -2.86 -10.20
CA GLU A 93 -28.21 -2.33 -9.44
C GLU A 93 -27.83 -1.01 -8.76
N ALA A 94 -26.64 -0.93 -8.15
CA ALA A 94 -26.13 0.28 -7.52
C ALA A 94 -25.86 1.43 -8.50
N LEU A 95 -25.45 1.13 -9.75
CA LEU A 95 -25.14 2.16 -10.75
C LEU A 95 -26.33 2.58 -11.62
N THR A 96 -27.29 1.68 -11.84
CA THR A 96 -28.37 1.86 -12.84
C THR A 96 -29.78 1.69 -12.28
N GLY A 97 -29.94 1.11 -11.08
CA GLY A 97 -31.23 0.65 -10.55
C GLY A 97 -31.74 -0.66 -11.17
N ILE A 98 -30.97 -1.28 -12.08
CA ILE A 98 -31.35 -2.52 -12.78
C ILE A 98 -30.53 -3.69 -12.25
N SER A 99 -31.21 -4.71 -11.75
CA SER A 99 -30.58 -5.93 -11.25
C SER A 99 -30.26 -6.89 -12.42
N SER A 100 -29.09 -6.72 -13.05
CA SER A 100 -28.63 -7.53 -14.20
C SER A 100 -27.15 -7.88 -14.09
N SER A 101 -26.77 -9.12 -14.45
CA SER A 101 -25.37 -9.50 -14.63
C SER A 101 -24.78 -8.96 -15.95
N ASN A 102 -25.64 -8.69 -16.94
CA ASN A 102 -25.29 -8.06 -18.21
C ASN A 102 -25.55 -6.56 -18.08
N CYS A 103 -24.61 -5.85 -17.46
CA CYS A 103 -24.80 -4.45 -17.12
C CYS A 103 -24.20 -3.50 -18.15
N THR A 104 -25.03 -2.64 -18.75
CA THR A 104 -24.56 -1.49 -19.53
C THR A 104 -24.69 -0.22 -18.70
N TYR A 105 -23.57 0.46 -18.45
CA TYR A 105 -23.51 1.75 -17.76
C TYR A 105 -22.79 2.77 -18.63
N ARG A 106 -23.43 3.91 -18.90
CA ARG A 106 -22.89 4.99 -19.78
C ARG A 106 -22.40 4.45 -21.13
N SER A 107 -23.22 3.63 -21.78
CA SER A 107 -22.93 2.98 -23.07
C SER A 107 -21.72 2.03 -23.06
N TYR A 108 -21.23 1.65 -21.89
CA TYR A 108 -20.18 0.65 -21.74
C TYR A 108 -20.74 -0.59 -21.05
N GLN A 109 -20.41 -1.75 -21.61
CA GLN A 109 -20.72 -3.03 -21.00
C GLN A 109 -19.75 -3.29 -19.85
N LEU A 110 -20.22 -3.20 -18.60
CA LEU A 110 -19.37 -3.42 -17.44
C LEU A 110 -18.77 -4.83 -17.46
N GLN A 111 -17.46 -4.88 -17.28
CA GLN A 111 -16.67 -6.10 -17.15
C GLN A 111 -15.86 -6.06 -15.85
N LYS A 112 -15.25 -7.19 -15.48
CA LYS A 112 -14.19 -7.18 -14.46
C LYS A 112 -13.13 -6.13 -14.79
N SER A 113 -12.66 -5.42 -13.78
CA SER A 113 -11.53 -4.51 -13.95
C SER A 113 -10.26 -5.30 -14.22
N VAL A 114 -9.44 -4.86 -15.18
CA VAL A 114 -8.13 -5.45 -15.47
C VAL A 114 -7.06 -4.49 -14.98
N ARG A 115 -6.51 -4.75 -13.79
CA ARG A 115 -5.41 -3.95 -13.24
C ARG A 115 -4.15 -4.22 -14.06
N LYS A 116 -3.60 -3.17 -14.67
CA LYS A 116 -2.39 -3.23 -15.51
C LYS A 116 -1.22 -2.57 -14.78
N GLU A 117 0.00 -2.99 -15.10
CA GLU A 117 1.19 -2.26 -14.66
C GLU A 117 1.12 -0.83 -15.21
N TYR A 118 1.36 0.17 -14.36
CA TYR A 118 1.10 1.57 -14.68
C TYR A 118 1.83 2.05 -15.94
N ARG A 119 3.09 1.67 -16.14
CA ARG A 119 3.89 1.97 -17.34
C ARG A 119 3.46 1.13 -18.55
N MET A 120 2.68 0.07 -18.39
CA MET A 120 2.10 -0.73 -19.47
C MET A 120 0.72 -0.24 -19.95
N MET A 121 0.12 0.76 -19.29
CA MET A 121 -1.14 1.35 -19.74
C MET A 121 -0.98 2.08 -21.08
N THR A 122 -2.04 2.10 -21.87
CA THR A 122 -2.12 3.01 -23.02
C THR A 122 -2.25 4.45 -22.53
N ASP A 123 -1.89 5.42 -23.36
CA ASP A 123 -2.03 6.85 -23.02
C ASP A 123 -3.49 7.21 -22.73
N LEU A 124 -4.45 6.59 -23.44
CA LEU A 124 -5.88 6.77 -23.18
C LEU A 124 -6.31 6.18 -21.83
N ASP A 125 -5.93 4.93 -21.52
CA ASP A 125 -6.27 4.29 -20.24
C ASP A 125 -5.69 5.10 -19.07
N ARG A 126 -4.44 5.57 -19.21
CA ARG A 126 -3.73 6.38 -18.22
C ARG A 126 -4.44 7.72 -18.00
N ALA A 127 -4.81 8.42 -19.08
CA ALA A 127 -5.53 9.67 -19.02
C ALA A 127 -6.91 9.52 -18.35
N ARG A 128 -7.66 8.44 -18.66
CA ARG A 128 -8.93 8.14 -17.99
C ARG A 128 -8.74 7.94 -16.49
N TYR A 129 -7.72 7.16 -16.09
CA TYR A 129 -7.39 6.95 -14.68
C TYR A 129 -7.07 8.27 -13.97
N HIS A 130 -6.18 9.12 -14.52
CA HIS A 130 -5.84 10.42 -13.93
C HIS A 130 -7.04 11.34 -13.78
N GLN A 131 -7.88 11.42 -14.82
CA GLN A 131 -9.07 12.27 -14.80
C GLN A 131 -10.12 11.78 -13.80
N ALA A 132 -10.33 10.47 -13.70
CA ALA A 132 -11.26 9.89 -12.72
C ALA A 132 -10.75 10.08 -11.28
N LEU A 133 -9.46 9.85 -11.04
CA LEU A 133 -8.86 10.06 -9.72
C LEU A 133 -8.91 11.54 -9.30
N ARG A 134 -8.63 12.47 -10.23
CA ARG A 134 -8.74 13.90 -9.98
C ARG A 134 -10.15 14.29 -9.58
N LYS A 135 -11.17 13.74 -10.25
CA LYS A 135 -12.59 13.96 -9.90
C LYS A 135 -12.95 13.39 -8.53
N LEU A 136 -12.38 12.25 -8.13
CA LEU A 136 -12.53 11.74 -6.75
C LEU A 136 -11.86 12.67 -5.73
N LYS A 137 -10.72 13.27 -6.08
CA LYS A 137 -10.08 14.28 -5.23
C LYS A 137 -10.94 15.55 -5.14
N ASP A 138 -11.46 16.03 -6.26
CA ASP A 138 -12.31 17.23 -6.32
C ASP A 138 -13.59 17.12 -5.49
N ASN A 139 -14.18 15.93 -5.43
CA ASN A 139 -15.43 15.70 -4.70
C ASN A 139 -15.22 15.19 -3.26
N GLY A 140 -13.96 15.12 -2.79
CA GLY A 140 -13.59 14.65 -1.44
C GLY A 140 -13.63 13.14 -1.23
N MET A 141 -14.06 12.34 -2.21
CA MET A 141 -14.11 10.88 -2.05
C MET A 141 -12.72 10.26 -1.94
N TYR A 142 -11.70 10.82 -2.61
CA TYR A 142 -10.32 10.40 -2.41
C TYR A 142 -9.89 10.59 -0.94
N ASP A 143 -10.22 11.75 -0.36
CA ASP A 143 -9.89 12.08 1.02
C ASP A 143 -10.62 11.18 2.02
N ASN A 144 -11.84 10.71 1.69
CA ASN A 144 -12.52 9.68 2.46
C ASN A 144 -11.71 8.37 2.54
N TYR A 145 -11.01 7.95 1.49
CA TYR A 145 -10.16 6.76 1.55
C TYR A 145 -8.91 6.95 2.41
N ILE A 146 -8.35 8.17 2.44
CA ILE A 146 -7.29 8.52 3.40
C ILE A 146 -7.84 8.36 4.82
N MET A 147 -9.06 8.85 5.04
CA MET A 147 -9.73 8.78 6.32
C MET A 147 -10.11 7.35 6.74
N TYR A 148 -10.52 6.48 5.81
CA TYR A 148 -10.78 5.07 6.10
C TYR A 148 -9.51 4.34 6.56
N HIS A 149 -8.38 4.59 5.90
CA HIS A 149 -7.08 4.04 6.29
C HIS A 149 -6.63 4.57 7.66
N LEU A 150 -6.77 5.86 7.91
CA LEU A 150 -6.50 6.49 9.20
C LEU A 150 -7.27 5.84 10.36
N VAL A 151 -8.57 5.59 10.16
CA VAL A 151 -9.40 4.88 11.16
C VAL A 151 -8.94 3.44 11.33
N ALA A 152 -8.58 2.77 10.24
CA ALA A 152 -8.15 1.38 10.28
C ALA A 152 -6.70 1.18 10.80
N ASN A 153 -5.91 2.25 10.85
CA ASN A 153 -4.58 2.30 11.48
C ASN A 153 -4.63 2.40 13.00
N ASP A 154 -5.76 2.83 13.57
CA ASP A 154 -5.94 2.78 15.01
C ASP A 154 -6.11 1.31 15.41
N ASP A 155 -5.07 0.71 15.98
CA ASP A 155 -5.04 -0.67 16.48
C ASP A 155 -6.16 -0.97 17.51
N GLY A 156 -6.83 0.05 18.07
CA GLY A 156 -8.03 -0.10 18.90
C GLY A 156 -9.33 -0.26 18.11
N ILE A 157 -9.31 0.05 16.81
CA ILE A 157 -10.48 0.16 15.93
C ILE A 157 -10.36 -0.78 14.71
N GLY A 158 -9.24 -0.77 14.00
CA GLY A 158 -9.04 -1.55 12.76
C GLY A 158 -7.79 -2.43 12.76
N GLY A 159 -7.69 -3.23 11.71
CA GLY A 159 -6.61 -4.22 11.52
C GLY A 159 -5.90 -4.06 10.17
N ALA A 160 -5.79 -2.81 9.68
CA ALA A 160 -5.20 -2.56 8.36
C ALA A 160 -3.72 -2.94 8.29
N HIS A 161 -2.98 -2.98 9.40
CA HIS A 161 -1.56 -3.32 9.44
C HIS A 161 -1.28 -4.23 10.62
N ASN A 162 -0.09 -4.81 10.65
CA ASN A 162 0.47 -5.49 11.79
C ASN A 162 -0.14 -6.87 12.10
N GLY A 163 -0.77 -7.49 11.10
CA GLY A 163 -1.35 -8.80 11.29
C GLY A 163 -2.14 -9.34 10.11
N PRO A 164 -2.77 -10.51 10.29
CA PRO A 164 -3.45 -11.26 9.24
C PRO A 164 -4.49 -10.50 8.41
N ALA A 165 -5.10 -9.45 8.98
CA ALA A 165 -6.10 -8.63 8.27
C ALA A 165 -5.50 -7.61 7.28
N PHE A 166 -4.18 -7.41 7.26
CA PHE A 166 -3.49 -6.45 6.38
C PHE A 166 -3.86 -6.61 4.90
N LEU A 167 -3.71 -7.82 4.35
CA LEU A 167 -3.98 -8.11 2.94
C LEU A 167 -5.48 -8.02 2.57
N PRO A 168 -6.41 -8.68 3.30
CA PRO A 168 -7.84 -8.59 2.98
C PRO A 168 -8.38 -7.16 3.13
N TRP A 169 -7.94 -6.39 4.13
CA TRP A 169 -8.38 -5.00 4.32
C TRP A 169 -7.96 -4.10 3.14
N HIS A 170 -6.70 -4.22 2.71
CA HIS A 170 -6.20 -3.43 1.58
C HIS A 170 -6.86 -3.85 0.26
N ARG A 171 -7.09 -5.14 0.03
CA ARG A 171 -7.85 -5.64 -1.14
C ARG A 171 -9.24 -4.99 -1.23
N GLU A 172 -9.96 -4.98 -0.11
CA GLU A 172 -11.29 -4.38 -0.05
C GLU A 172 -11.25 -2.88 -0.34
N THR A 173 -10.29 -2.17 0.27
CA THR A 173 -10.08 -0.73 0.04
C THR A 173 -9.77 -0.42 -1.44
N LEU A 174 -8.90 -1.21 -2.08
CA LEU A 174 -8.58 -1.06 -3.50
C LEU A 174 -9.80 -1.30 -4.39
N LYS A 175 -10.60 -2.33 -4.08
CA LYS A 175 -11.84 -2.61 -4.82
C LYS A 175 -12.85 -1.47 -4.68
N ARG A 176 -13.04 -0.92 -3.49
CA ARG A 176 -13.94 0.22 -3.29
C ARG A 176 -13.46 1.44 -4.08
N LEU A 177 -12.18 1.81 -3.98
CA LEU A 177 -11.61 2.92 -4.75
C LEU A 177 -11.84 2.73 -6.25
N GLU A 178 -11.63 1.51 -6.74
CA GLU A 178 -11.83 1.17 -8.14
C GLU A 178 -13.30 1.27 -8.59
N LEU A 179 -14.26 0.88 -7.75
CA LEU A 179 -15.68 1.11 -8.03
C LEU A 179 -16.05 2.60 -8.03
N SER A 180 -15.50 3.38 -7.09
CA SER A 180 -15.60 4.84 -7.08
C SER A 180 -15.08 5.48 -8.38
N LEU A 181 -13.92 5.03 -8.86
CA LEU A 181 -13.36 5.46 -10.15
C LEU A 181 -14.30 5.09 -11.31
N ARG A 182 -14.85 3.87 -11.29
CA ARG A 182 -15.73 3.35 -12.35
C ARG A 182 -17.13 3.97 -12.38
N LYS A 183 -17.59 4.52 -11.26
CA LYS A 183 -18.77 5.38 -11.20
C LYS A 183 -18.58 6.66 -12.03
N ILE A 184 -17.34 7.16 -12.10
CA ILE A 184 -16.98 8.33 -12.92
C ILE A 184 -16.76 7.92 -14.39
N ASP A 185 -15.95 6.87 -14.61
CA ASP A 185 -15.70 6.32 -15.94
C ASP A 185 -15.64 4.78 -15.88
N PRO A 186 -16.64 4.06 -16.42
CA PRO A 186 -16.72 2.60 -16.29
C PRO A 186 -15.59 1.82 -16.96
N GLN A 187 -14.77 2.48 -17.79
CA GLN A 187 -13.62 1.87 -18.47
C GLN A 187 -12.34 1.95 -17.64
N VAL A 188 -12.33 2.70 -16.51
CA VAL A 188 -11.15 2.83 -15.67
C VAL A 188 -10.88 1.54 -14.91
N SER A 189 -9.59 1.23 -14.81
CA SER A 189 -9.02 0.22 -13.92
C SER A 189 -7.96 0.87 -13.04
N LEU A 190 -7.88 0.45 -11.78
CA LEU A 190 -6.78 0.85 -10.90
C LEU A 190 -5.48 0.17 -11.38
N PRO A 191 -4.41 0.92 -11.73
CA PRO A 191 -3.15 0.28 -12.09
C PRO A 191 -2.39 -0.22 -10.87
N TYR A 192 -1.44 -1.11 -11.10
CA TYR A 192 -0.43 -1.49 -10.11
C TYR A 192 0.95 -0.93 -10.46
N TRP A 193 1.77 -0.66 -9.45
CA TRP A 193 3.16 -0.27 -9.62
C TRP A 193 4.07 -1.43 -9.24
N ASP A 194 4.60 -2.11 -10.27
CA ASP A 194 5.62 -3.13 -10.08
C ASP A 194 6.99 -2.48 -9.87
N SER A 195 7.31 -2.20 -8.60
CA SER A 195 8.57 -1.56 -8.25
C SER A 195 9.79 -2.48 -8.42
N THR A 196 9.61 -3.78 -8.72
CA THR A 196 10.76 -4.64 -9.07
C THR A 196 11.37 -4.25 -10.41
N LEU A 197 10.63 -3.55 -11.26
CA LEU A 197 11.14 -2.97 -12.52
C LEU A 197 12.09 -1.79 -12.24
N ASP A 198 11.98 -1.16 -11.07
CA ASP A 198 12.82 -0.04 -10.65
C ASP A 198 14.05 -0.48 -9.84
N ALA A 199 13.97 -1.63 -9.17
CA ALA A 199 15.04 -2.18 -8.33
C ALA A 199 16.44 -2.31 -8.97
N PRO A 200 16.56 -2.56 -10.30
CA PRO A 200 17.88 -2.62 -10.94
C PRO A 200 18.57 -1.27 -11.10
N LEU A 201 17.84 -0.16 -10.98
CA LEU A 201 18.40 1.16 -11.17
C LEU A 201 19.34 1.53 -10.00
N PRO A 202 20.50 2.17 -10.26
CA PRO A 202 21.39 2.64 -9.19
C PRO A 202 20.74 3.68 -8.27
N ASP A 203 19.82 4.47 -8.82
CA ASP A 203 19.11 5.52 -8.12
C ASP A 203 17.65 5.56 -8.56
N LEU A 204 16.73 5.36 -7.60
CA LEU A 204 15.30 5.40 -7.84
C LEU A 204 14.83 6.77 -8.36
N THR A 205 15.52 7.86 -8.00
CA THR A 205 15.16 9.21 -8.46
C THR A 205 15.25 9.34 -9.98
N SER A 206 16.05 8.49 -10.63
CA SER A 206 16.26 8.45 -12.08
C SER A 206 15.19 7.64 -12.83
N SER A 207 14.34 6.88 -12.13
CA SER A 207 13.28 6.12 -12.77
C SER A 207 12.28 7.02 -13.50
N VAL A 208 11.84 6.59 -14.69
CA VAL A 208 10.73 7.23 -15.40
C VAL A 208 9.41 7.19 -14.63
N MET A 209 9.25 6.30 -13.64
CA MET A 209 8.08 6.29 -12.76
C MET A 209 7.77 7.68 -12.19
N PHE A 210 8.83 8.48 -11.95
CA PHE A 210 8.75 9.85 -11.45
C PHE A 210 8.93 10.92 -12.53
N LEU A 211 8.29 10.72 -13.69
CA LEU A 211 8.05 11.73 -14.72
C LEU A 211 6.69 12.42 -14.48
N ASP A 212 6.53 13.64 -15.02
CA ASP A 212 5.25 14.37 -14.99
C ASP A 212 4.12 13.65 -15.70
N GLU A 213 4.41 12.84 -16.72
CA GLU A 213 3.40 11.99 -17.38
C GLU A 213 2.95 10.81 -16.51
N LEU A 214 3.73 10.47 -15.48
CA LEU A 214 3.53 9.33 -14.60
C LEU A 214 3.22 9.78 -13.16
N ALA A 215 4.14 9.65 -12.20
CA ALA A 215 3.83 9.95 -10.80
C ALA A 215 4.16 11.39 -10.38
N GLY A 216 4.79 12.20 -11.24
CA GLY A 216 5.40 13.47 -10.85
C GLY A 216 6.75 13.29 -10.14
N PRO A 217 7.36 14.35 -9.58
CA PRO A 217 8.73 14.31 -9.07
C PRO A 217 8.93 13.31 -7.93
N ALA A 218 10.16 12.78 -7.85
CA ALA A 218 10.58 11.77 -6.86
C ALA A 218 11.05 12.39 -5.53
N GLN A 219 11.32 13.69 -5.54
CA GLN A 219 11.91 14.44 -4.43
C GLN A 219 11.22 15.78 -4.28
N GLY A 220 11.02 16.21 -3.03
CA GLY A 220 10.35 17.45 -2.72
C GLY A 220 8.84 17.39 -3.00
N LEU A 221 8.24 18.57 -3.13
CA LEU A 221 6.81 18.70 -3.37
C LEU A 221 6.44 18.20 -4.76
N VAL A 222 5.41 17.37 -4.85
CA VAL A 222 4.78 16.97 -6.12
C VAL A 222 3.89 18.13 -6.61
N ASN A 223 4.56 19.08 -7.27
CA ASN A 223 3.97 20.31 -7.80
C ASN A 223 3.69 20.25 -9.31
N SER A 224 3.95 19.10 -9.94
CA SER A 224 3.73 18.80 -11.36
C SER A 224 3.19 17.38 -11.55
N GLY A 225 2.76 17.08 -12.78
CA GLY A 225 2.14 15.79 -13.13
C GLY A 225 0.73 15.59 -12.57
N PRO A 226 0.16 14.39 -12.72
CA PRO A 226 -1.25 14.11 -12.43
C PRO A 226 -1.59 14.11 -10.93
N PHE A 227 -0.58 13.99 -10.06
CA PHE A 227 -0.75 13.94 -8.60
C PHE A 227 -0.46 15.26 -7.89
N LYS A 228 -0.31 16.34 -8.67
CA LYS A 228 -0.31 17.70 -8.14
C LYS A 228 -1.64 17.99 -7.44
N GLY A 229 -1.60 18.51 -6.21
CA GLY A 229 -2.81 18.93 -5.49
C GLY A 229 -3.47 17.84 -4.65
N TYR A 230 -2.77 16.73 -4.36
CA TYR A 230 -3.34 15.58 -3.66
C TYR A 230 -3.12 15.60 -2.14
N ALA A 231 -2.45 16.62 -1.60
CA ALA A 231 -2.42 16.85 -0.17
C ALA A 231 -3.35 18.01 0.16
N ASP A 232 -4.27 17.83 1.11
CA ASP A 232 -5.09 18.91 1.68
C ASP A 232 -5.55 18.62 3.12
N GLU A 233 -5.36 17.39 3.62
CA GLU A 233 -5.69 17.07 5.00
C GLU A 233 -4.61 17.62 5.96
N PRO A 234 -4.99 18.27 7.09
CA PRO A 234 -4.04 18.68 8.12
C PRO A 234 -3.18 17.47 8.49
N ASN A 235 -1.86 17.64 8.52
CA ASN A 235 -1.00 16.60 9.08
C ASN A 235 -1.40 16.40 10.55
N ALA A 236 -1.76 15.18 10.93
CA ALA A 236 -2.26 14.85 12.27
C ALA A 236 -1.23 15.14 13.37
N THR A 237 0.04 15.30 13.00
CA THR A 237 1.18 15.45 13.89
C THR A 237 1.51 16.92 14.19
N ASP A 238 1.31 17.84 13.24
CA ASP A 238 1.69 19.26 13.36
C ASP A 238 0.56 20.25 13.00
N GLY A 239 -0.58 19.77 12.47
CA GLY A 239 -1.70 20.59 12.01
C GLY A 239 -1.44 21.38 10.72
N ALA A 240 -0.28 21.21 10.08
CA ALA A 240 0.07 21.91 8.86
C ALA A 240 -0.70 21.33 7.65
N THR A 241 -1.36 22.21 6.91
CA THR A 241 -1.92 21.89 5.59
C THR A 241 -0.89 22.23 4.53
N ARG A 242 -0.60 21.27 3.67
CA ARG A 242 0.21 21.46 2.46
C ARG A 242 -0.63 21.03 1.27
N ALA A 243 -0.63 21.82 0.20
CA ALA A 243 -1.42 21.56 -1.00
C ALA A 243 -0.85 20.41 -1.88
N HIS A 244 0.38 19.96 -1.61
CA HIS A 244 1.08 18.97 -2.41
C HIS A 244 1.68 17.89 -1.54
N ILE A 245 1.62 16.64 -2.03
CA ILE A 245 2.35 15.51 -1.44
C ILE A 245 3.87 15.76 -1.49
N LEU A 246 4.62 15.12 -0.59
CA LEU A 246 6.05 15.30 -0.37
C LEU A 246 6.68 13.92 -0.46
N ARG A 247 7.81 13.82 -1.16
CA ARG A 247 8.57 12.58 -1.35
C ARG A 247 10.05 12.83 -1.16
N ASN A 248 10.79 11.79 -0.82
CA ASN A 248 12.24 11.83 -0.77
C ASN A 248 12.85 10.47 -1.13
N THR A 249 12.77 10.09 -2.42
CA THR A 249 13.34 8.81 -2.86
C THR A 249 14.87 8.73 -2.80
N ALA A 250 15.54 9.84 -2.48
CA ALA A 250 16.98 9.93 -2.27
C ALA A 250 17.37 9.82 -0.79
N GLY A 251 16.41 9.56 0.11
CA GLY A 251 16.59 9.48 1.55
C GLY A 251 17.47 8.33 2.04
N GLU A 252 17.36 8.01 3.34
CA GLU A 252 18.17 6.94 3.97
C GLU A 252 17.87 5.57 3.34
N PHE A 253 16.59 5.29 3.05
CA PHE A 253 16.16 4.03 2.45
C PHE A 253 16.12 4.14 0.93
N ARG A 254 16.73 3.16 0.25
CA ARG A 254 16.92 3.17 -1.21
C ARG A 254 16.56 1.85 -1.88
N ALA A 255 15.69 1.07 -1.25
CA ALA A 255 15.29 -0.25 -1.73
C ALA A 255 13.80 -0.29 -2.05
N VAL A 256 13.42 -0.96 -3.11
CA VAL A 256 12.03 -1.27 -3.44
C VAL A 256 11.84 -2.78 -3.49
N TYR A 257 10.66 -3.28 -3.90
CA TYR A 257 10.51 -4.71 -4.13
C TYR A 257 11.59 -5.20 -5.08
N ARG A 258 12.12 -6.39 -4.82
CA ARG A 258 13.05 -7.06 -5.74
C ARG A 258 12.50 -8.40 -6.15
N GLU A 259 12.81 -8.81 -7.37
CA GLU A 259 12.29 -10.06 -7.93
C GLU A 259 12.73 -11.28 -7.10
N ASP A 260 13.97 -11.31 -6.59
CA ASP A 260 14.45 -12.39 -5.71
C ASP A 260 13.61 -12.52 -4.43
N ARG A 261 13.15 -11.39 -3.89
CA ARG A 261 12.31 -11.34 -2.68
C ARG A 261 10.87 -11.71 -2.96
N VAL A 262 10.33 -11.28 -4.10
CA VAL A 262 9.00 -11.71 -4.56
C VAL A 262 8.99 -13.23 -4.76
N GLN A 263 9.98 -13.79 -5.46
CA GLN A 263 10.10 -15.24 -5.65
C GLN A 263 10.27 -15.99 -4.32
N LEU A 264 11.04 -15.44 -3.37
CA LEU A 264 11.15 -16.00 -2.02
C LEU A 264 9.78 -16.04 -1.32
N ILE A 265 9.01 -14.95 -1.32
CA ILE A 265 7.66 -14.91 -0.73
C ILE A 265 6.75 -15.97 -1.38
N LEU A 266 6.76 -16.04 -2.71
CA LEU A 266 5.97 -17.00 -3.49
C LEU A 266 6.44 -18.45 -3.31
N SER A 267 7.59 -18.69 -2.67
CA SER A 267 8.10 -20.04 -2.38
C SER A 267 7.54 -20.62 -1.09
N PHE A 268 7.06 -19.80 -0.15
CA PHE A 268 6.52 -20.27 1.13
C PHE A 268 5.06 -20.74 0.97
N PRO A 269 4.70 -22.00 1.29
CA PRO A 269 3.33 -22.51 1.09
C PRO A 269 2.36 -22.14 2.22
N ASN A 270 2.85 -21.61 3.35
CA ASN A 270 2.07 -21.49 4.58
C ASN A 270 1.33 -20.14 4.66
N VAL A 271 0.01 -20.18 4.88
CA VAL A 271 -0.83 -19.00 5.13
C VAL A 271 -0.31 -18.12 6.27
N SER A 272 0.33 -18.71 7.28
CA SER A 272 0.89 -17.99 8.43
C SER A 272 2.08 -17.10 8.06
N GLN A 273 2.72 -17.33 6.91
CA GLN A 273 3.81 -16.50 6.38
C GLN A 273 3.29 -15.41 5.44
N MET A 274 2.18 -15.68 4.74
CA MET A 274 1.55 -14.74 3.82
C MET A 274 0.68 -13.73 4.57
N LEU A 275 -0.27 -14.22 5.38
CA LEU A 275 -1.09 -13.42 6.30
C LEU A 275 -0.36 -13.30 7.65
N ALA A 276 0.87 -12.81 7.63
CA ALA A 276 1.78 -12.85 8.77
C ALA A 276 1.31 -12.02 9.97
N ARG A 277 1.80 -12.41 11.15
CA ARG A 277 1.79 -11.58 12.36
C ARG A 277 3.05 -10.75 12.38
N SER A 278 3.02 -9.60 11.73
CA SER A 278 4.23 -8.80 11.50
C SER A 278 4.86 -8.31 12.82
N ASN A 279 4.05 -8.04 13.84
CA ASN A 279 4.49 -7.91 15.22
C ASN A 279 3.76 -8.95 16.09
N SER A 280 4.53 -9.87 16.65
CA SER A 280 3.99 -10.93 17.50
C SER A 280 3.73 -10.43 18.92
N VAL A 281 2.49 -10.56 19.38
CA VAL A 281 2.05 -10.08 20.70
C VAL A 281 1.74 -11.27 21.61
N GLY A 282 2.38 -11.33 22.79
CA GLY A 282 2.06 -12.29 23.85
C GLY A 282 3.19 -13.25 24.21
N PRO A 283 3.12 -13.91 25.39
CA PRO A 283 4.03 -14.99 25.74
C PRO A 283 3.74 -16.21 24.84
N ASN A 284 4.79 -16.87 24.34
CA ASN A 284 4.72 -18.09 23.49
C ASN A 284 4.26 -17.90 22.03
N CYS A 285 4.30 -16.68 21.51
CA CYS A 285 4.07 -16.41 20.10
C CYS A 285 5.39 -16.43 19.30
N PRO A 286 5.37 -16.85 18.02
CA PRO A 286 6.56 -16.86 17.16
C PRO A 286 7.24 -15.49 17.06
N PRO A 287 8.55 -15.41 16.75
CA PRO A 287 9.19 -14.12 16.50
C PRO A 287 8.60 -13.41 15.26
N ASN A 288 8.95 -12.14 15.09
CA ASN A 288 8.54 -11.34 13.94
C ASN A 288 9.00 -11.98 12.63
N GLN A 289 8.10 -12.03 11.64
CA GLN A 289 8.37 -12.62 10.33
C GLN A 289 8.87 -11.57 9.34
N TYR A 290 10.14 -11.19 9.44
CA TYR A 290 10.77 -10.13 8.62
C TYR A 290 10.79 -10.39 7.10
N ASN A 291 10.49 -11.62 6.67
CA ASN A 291 10.37 -12.04 5.28
C ASN A 291 8.92 -12.16 4.79
N CYS A 292 7.93 -11.70 5.59
CA CYS A 292 6.54 -11.67 5.14
C CYS A 292 6.28 -10.54 4.14
N LEU A 293 5.14 -10.64 3.45
CA LEU A 293 4.77 -9.68 2.41
C LEU A 293 4.59 -8.25 2.96
N GLU A 294 4.09 -8.08 4.19
CA GLU A 294 3.88 -6.76 4.80
C GLU A 294 5.21 -6.01 5.05
N TYR A 295 6.26 -6.70 5.49
CA TYR A 295 7.60 -6.12 5.64
C TYR A 295 8.21 -5.74 4.29
N GLU A 296 8.08 -6.58 3.27
CA GLU A 296 8.59 -6.29 1.92
C GLU A 296 7.82 -5.11 1.29
N HIS A 297 6.51 -5.02 1.54
CA HIS A 297 5.69 -3.86 1.19
C HIS A 297 6.17 -2.58 1.91
N GLY A 298 6.51 -2.68 3.20
CA GLY A 298 6.94 -1.55 4.01
C GLY A 298 8.27 -0.93 3.56
N ILE A 299 9.10 -1.70 2.84
CA ILE A 299 10.37 -1.21 2.27
C ILE A 299 10.11 -0.11 1.23
N VAL A 300 9.07 -0.25 0.40
CA VAL A 300 8.73 0.77 -0.61
C VAL A 300 8.21 2.03 0.05
N HIS A 301 7.39 1.91 1.10
CA HIS A 301 6.95 3.04 1.93
C HIS A 301 8.13 3.83 2.48
N ASN A 302 9.10 3.13 3.06
CA ASN A 302 10.31 3.74 3.60
C ASN A 302 11.15 4.45 2.52
N THR A 303 11.20 3.89 1.32
CA THR A 303 12.04 4.41 0.23
C THR A 303 11.40 5.56 -0.54
N VAL A 304 10.07 5.60 -0.71
CA VAL A 304 9.43 6.82 -1.25
C VAL A 304 9.48 7.95 -0.22
N ASP A 305 9.46 7.57 1.07
CA ASP A 305 9.66 8.43 2.23
C ASP A 305 8.56 9.49 2.40
N GLU A 306 8.72 10.38 3.38
CA GLU A 306 7.86 11.54 3.62
C GLU A 306 6.40 11.13 3.81
N ASP A 307 5.49 11.46 2.90
CA ASP A 307 4.10 11.01 3.01
C ASP A 307 3.95 9.51 3.00
N MET A 308 4.69 8.84 2.10
CA MET A 308 4.65 7.39 1.98
C MET A 308 5.32 6.72 3.18
N TYR A 309 6.09 7.42 4.00
CA TYR A 309 6.72 6.84 5.19
C TYR A 309 5.74 6.63 6.35
N ASP A 310 4.89 7.62 6.65
CA ASP A 310 3.94 7.55 7.75
C ASP A 310 2.62 6.94 7.28
N THR A 311 2.13 5.91 7.96
CA THR A 311 0.85 5.27 7.62
C THR A 311 -0.34 6.22 7.74
N ASN A 312 -0.25 7.25 8.56
CA ASN A 312 -1.33 8.24 8.67
C ASN A 312 -1.42 9.16 7.44
N THR A 313 -0.35 9.23 6.64
CA THR A 313 -0.25 10.13 5.50
C THR A 313 -0.07 9.41 4.18
N SER A 314 0.37 8.14 4.18
CA SER A 314 0.72 7.42 2.97
C SER A 314 -0.39 7.35 1.92
N PRO A 315 -1.68 7.21 2.26
CA PRO A 315 -2.74 7.23 1.25
C PRO A 315 -2.94 8.60 0.58
N ARG A 316 -2.35 9.69 1.09
CA ARG A 316 -2.36 11.01 0.41
C ARG A 316 -1.67 10.92 -0.94
N ASP A 317 -0.64 10.08 -1.06
CA ASP A 317 0.07 9.84 -2.32
C ASP A 317 -0.64 8.76 -3.14
N PRO A 318 -1.12 9.04 -4.37
CA PRO A 318 -1.74 8.02 -5.23
C PRO A 318 -0.86 6.80 -5.52
N LEU A 319 0.47 6.90 -5.36
CA LEU A 319 1.37 5.73 -5.41
C LEU A 319 1.00 4.66 -4.37
N PHE A 320 0.40 5.03 -3.24
CA PHE A 320 -0.11 4.11 -2.23
C PHE A 320 -0.99 3.02 -2.84
N TYR A 321 -2.03 3.43 -3.57
CA TYR A 321 -2.99 2.47 -4.12
C TYR A 321 -2.37 1.60 -5.22
N MET A 322 -1.45 2.13 -6.01
CA MET A 322 -0.73 1.36 -7.03
C MET A 322 0.23 0.34 -6.42
N HIS A 323 0.95 0.74 -5.36
CA HIS A 323 1.84 -0.11 -4.59
C HIS A 323 1.06 -1.25 -3.93
N HIS A 324 -0.05 -0.93 -3.26
CA HIS A 324 -0.92 -1.95 -2.66
C HIS A 324 -1.60 -2.85 -3.68
N ALA A 325 -1.94 -2.36 -4.88
CA ALA A 325 -2.42 -3.21 -5.97
C ALA A 325 -1.35 -4.21 -6.44
N PHE A 326 -0.07 -3.84 -6.40
CA PHE A 326 1.02 -4.79 -6.68
C PHE A 326 1.23 -5.78 -5.52
N THR A 327 1.13 -5.33 -4.27
CA THR A 327 1.11 -6.24 -3.10
C THR A 327 -0.04 -7.24 -3.18
N ASP A 328 -1.24 -6.81 -3.59
CA ASP A 328 -2.40 -7.70 -3.78
C ASP A 328 -2.20 -8.68 -4.96
N LEU A 329 -1.55 -8.25 -6.04
CA LEU A 329 -1.14 -9.16 -7.13
C LEU A 329 -0.20 -10.26 -6.61
N ILE A 330 0.83 -9.92 -5.82
CA ILE A 330 1.74 -10.92 -5.23
C ILE A 330 0.96 -11.90 -4.35
N TRP A 331 0.02 -11.41 -3.55
CA TRP A 331 -0.83 -12.27 -2.73
C TRP A 331 -1.73 -13.17 -3.59
N GLU A 332 -2.35 -12.66 -4.65
CA GLU A 332 -3.19 -13.46 -5.53
C GLU A 332 -2.38 -14.53 -6.29
N MET A 333 -1.16 -14.21 -6.75
CA MET A 333 -0.25 -15.21 -7.31
C MET A 333 0.06 -16.34 -6.31
N TRP A 334 0.25 -15.98 -5.03
CA TRP A 334 0.45 -16.97 -3.97
C TRP A 334 -0.79 -17.83 -3.75
N ARG A 335 -1.99 -17.22 -3.67
CA ARG A 335 -3.27 -17.92 -3.52
C ARG A 335 -3.47 -18.92 -4.66
N GLN A 336 -3.14 -18.51 -5.89
CA GLN A 336 -3.23 -19.34 -7.09
C GLN A 336 -2.29 -20.54 -7.06
N LYS A 337 -1.08 -20.35 -6.53
CA LYS A 337 -0.04 -21.37 -6.48
C LYS A 337 -0.26 -22.40 -5.36
N TRP A 338 -0.70 -21.96 -4.19
CA TRP A 338 -0.64 -22.78 -2.97
C TRP A 338 -1.98 -23.16 -2.38
N GLN A 339 -3.07 -22.50 -2.75
CA GLN A 339 -4.39 -22.76 -2.18
C GLN A 339 -5.33 -23.31 -3.25
N THR A 340 -6.03 -24.38 -2.88
CA THR A 340 -7.27 -24.77 -3.54
C THR A 340 -8.31 -23.65 -3.42
N ARG A 341 -9.38 -23.73 -4.22
CA ARG A 341 -10.43 -22.72 -4.20
C ARG A 341 -11.13 -22.60 -2.84
N ASP A 342 -11.33 -23.71 -2.13
CA ASP A 342 -11.96 -23.71 -0.81
C ASP A 342 -11.02 -23.12 0.25
N GLU A 343 -9.73 -23.47 0.20
CA GLU A 343 -8.71 -22.92 1.09
C GLU A 343 -8.57 -21.41 0.94
N ARG A 344 -8.65 -20.90 -0.29
CA ARG A 344 -8.64 -19.45 -0.58
C ARG A 344 -9.72 -18.67 0.15
N ALA A 345 -10.85 -19.30 0.46
CA ALA A 345 -12.01 -18.69 1.10
C ALA A 345 -12.11 -19.01 2.61
N THR A 346 -11.22 -19.84 3.15
CA THR A 346 -11.35 -20.35 4.54
C THR A 346 -10.06 -20.32 5.36
N GLN A 347 -8.89 -20.39 4.73
CA GLN A 347 -7.63 -20.46 5.46
C GLN A 347 -7.25 -19.13 6.13
N TRP A 348 -6.88 -19.23 7.40
CA TRP A 348 -6.39 -18.12 8.21
C TRP A 348 -5.28 -18.62 9.15
N PRO A 349 -4.34 -17.75 9.55
CA PRO A 349 -3.26 -18.14 10.46
C PRO A 349 -3.79 -18.70 11.80
N PRO A 350 -3.31 -19.87 12.25
CA PRO A 350 -3.67 -20.45 13.55
C PRO A 350 -3.01 -19.66 14.68
N ARG A 351 -3.56 -19.68 15.89
CA ARG A 351 -3.16 -18.86 17.06
C ARG A 351 -3.61 -17.39 17.01
N PRO A 352 -4.93 -17.11 17.00
CA PRO A 352 -5.45 -15.73 16.99
C PRO A 352 -4.97 -14.90 18.19
N GLU A 353 -4.62 -15.54 19.31
CA GLU A 353 -4.09 -14.90 20.52
C GLU A 353 -2.75 -14.19 20.32
N CYS A 354 -2.04 -14.48 19.22
CA CYS A 354 -0.76 -13.87 18.89
C CYS A 354 -0.87 -12.55 18.11
N SER A 355 -2.09 -12.08 17.87
CA SER A 355 -2.42 -10.81 17.22
C SER A 355 -3.47 -10.06 18.04
N THR A 356 -3.65 -8.77 17.76
CA THR A 356 -4.76 -8.01 18.35
C THR A 356 -6.11 -8.54 17.84
N THR A 357 -7.19 -8.28 18.58
CA THR A 357 -8.55 -8.77 18.27
C THR A 357 -9.01 -8.34 16.88
N GLN A 358 -8.53 -7.20 16.39
CA GLN A 358 -8.83 -6.61 15.09
C GLN A 358 -8.37 -7.46 13.90
N HIS A 359 -7.44 -8.40 14.12
CA HIS A 359 -6.98 -9.36 13.13
C HIS A 359 -7.63 -10.73 13.24
N GLN A 360 -8.61 -10.90 14.13
CA GLN A 360 -9.34 -12.16 14.18
C GLN A 360 -10.22 -12.30 12.94
N LEU A 361 -10.38 -13.53 12.47
CA LEU A 361 -11.09 -13.86 11.23
C LEU A 361 -12.54 -13.32 11.22
N ASN A 362 -13.23 -13.38 12.36
CA ASN A 362 -14.62 -12.90 12.50
C ASN A 362 -14.72 -11.47 13.04
N TRP A 363 -13.63 -10.70 13.04
CA TRP A 363 -13.68 -9.31 13.49
C TRP A 363 -14.18 -8.39 12.37
N PRO A 364 -14.99 -7.36 12.68
CA PRO A 364 -15.43 -6.38 11.69
C PRO A 364 -14.26 -5.66 11.01
N MET A 365 -14.31 -5.55 9.69
CA MET A 365 -13.31 -4.87 8.88
C MET A 365 -13.55 -3.36 8.91
N ALA A 366 -13.14 -2.67 9.97
CA ALA A 366 -13.36 -1.22 10.10
C ALA A 366 -12.70 -0.42 8.95
N PRO A 367 -13.35 0.63 8.41
CA PRO A 367 -14.69 1.15 8.74
C PRO A 367 -15.83 0.48 7.95
N TYR A 368 -15.55 -0.58 7.19
CA TYR A 368 -16.52 -1.35 6.41
C TYR A 368 -17.35 -2.27 7.33
N SER A 369 -18.19 -1.65 8.17
CA SER A 369 -18.92 -2.30 9.28
C SER A 369 -19.82 -3.49 8.91
N ASN A 370 -20.13 -3.68 7.63
CA ASN A 370 -20.88 -4.80 7.08
C ASN A 370 -20.01 -6.02 6.71
N LEU A 371 -18.69 -5.89 6.80
CA LEU A 371 -17.74 -6.94 6.44
C LEU A 371 -16.97 -7.41 7.66
N LEU A 372 -16.65 -8.70 7.65
CA LEU A 372 -15.68 -9.34 8.52
C LEU A 372 -14.36 -9.53 7.76
N ASN A 373 -13.27 -9.76 8.49
CA ASN A 373 -11.98 -10.06 7.87
C ASN A 373 -12.02 -11.29 6.95
N ILE A 374 -12.84 -12.30 7.27
CA ILE A 374 -13.06 -13.46 6.39
C ILE A 374 -13.64 -13.08 5.02
N ASP A 375 -14.49 -12.04 4.96
CA ASP A 375 -15.09 -11.65 3.69
C ASP A 375 -14.03 -11.14 2.72
N GLY A 376 -12.96 -10.51 3.23
CA GLY A 376 -11.84 -10.01 2.44
C GLY A 376 -10.97 -11.10 1.80
N ILE A 377 -11.11 -12.37 2.20
CA ILE A 377 -10.45 -13.50 1.54
C ILE A 377 -11.36 -14.22 0.53
N SER A 378 -12.56 -13.71 0.25
CA SER A 378 -13.46 -14.35 -0.72
C SER A 378 -12.82 -14.51 -2.11
N ASN A 379 -13.23 -15.56 -2.84
CA ASN A 379 -12.89 -15.70 -4.26
C ASN A 379 -13.65 -14.71 -5.15
N ASP A 380 -14.78 -14.18 -4.67
CA ASP A 380 -15.69 -13.32 -5.42
C ASP A 380 -15.01 -12.04 -5.94
N TYR A 381 -13.98 -11.54 -5.24
CA TYR A 381 -13.14 -10.45 -5.76
C TYR A 381 -12.57 -10.77 -7.14
N MET A 382 -12.00 -11.97 -7.33
CA MET A 382 -11.36 -12.39 -8.58
C MET A 382 -12.38 -12.96 -9.57
N ASP A 383 -13.49 -13.52 -9.07
CA ASP A 383 -14.53 -14.08 -9.91
C ASP A 383 -15.38 -13.00 -10.57
N TYR A 384 -15.65 -11.88 -9.88
CA TYR A 384 -16.61 -10.87 -10.35
C TYR A 384 -16.10 -9.43 -10.45
N MET A 385 -15.03 -9.07 -9.73
CA MET A 385 -14.66 -7.66 -9.58
C MET A 385 -13.39 -7.30 -10.35
N ILE A 386 -12.30 -8.05 -10.14
CA ILE A 386 -10.97 -7.69 -10.59
C ILE A 386 -10.22 -8.88 -11.22
N THR A 387 -9.27 -8.56 -12.09
CA THR A 387 -8.20 -9.45 -12.56
C THR A 387 -6.95 -8.61 -12.82
N TYR A 388 -5.81 -9.27 -13.01
CA TYR A 388 -4.52 -8.61 -13.23
C TYR A 388 -4.00 -8.96 -14.62
N ALA A 389 -3.56 -7.94 -15.36
CA ALA A 389 -2.74 -8.17 -16.54
C ALA A 389 -1.37 -8.73 -16.12
N PRO A 390 -0.76 -9.62 -16.93
CA PRO A 390 0.55 -10.16 -16.64
C PRO A 390 1.60 -9.07 -16.40
N ARG A 391 2.53 -9.34 -15.50
CA ARG A 391 3.72 -8.49 -15.29
C ARG A 391 4.54 -8.46 -16.59
N PRO A 392 5.14 -7.33 -16.97
CA PRO A 392 5.91 -7.23 -18.21
C PRO A 392 7.16 -8.11 -18.15
N THR A 393 7.37 -8.90 -19.20
CA THR A 393 8.54 -9.75 -19.39
C THR A 393 9.17 -9.46 -20.75
N CYS A 394 10.42 -9.84 -20.93
CA CYS A 394 11.14 -9.69 -22.19
C CYS A 394 12.16 -10.81 -22.36
N ASN A 395 12.76 -10.87 -23.55
CA ASN A 395 13.87 -11.75 -23.86
C ASN A 395 14.70 -11.14 -25.00
N ALA A 396 15.65 -11.89 -25.55
CA ALA A 396 16.53 -11.41 -26.62
C ALA A 396 15.79 -10.98 -27.91
N THR A 397 14.56 -11.45 -28.15
CA THR A 397 13.78 -11.16 -29.37
C THR A 397 12.51 -10.37 -29.09
N THR A 398 12.08 -10.27 -27.84
CA THR A 398 10.79 -9.69 -27.44
C THR A 398 11.02 -8.52 -26.49
N ALA A 399 10.55 -7.33 -26.86
CA ALA A 399 10.60 -6.15 -26.02
C ALA A 399 9.54 -6.17 -24.90
N CYS A 400 9.71 -5.30 -23.91
CA CYS A 400 8.79 -5.16 -22.77
C CYS A 400 7.40 -4.62 -23.12
N GLY A 401 7.19 -4.13 -24.35
CA GLY A 401 5.88 -3.65 -24.82
C GLY A 401 5.46 -2.29 -24.27
N SER A 402 6.38 -1.50 -23.70
CA SER A 402 6.11 -0.14 -23.22
C SER A 402 7.26 0.80 -23.53
N ARG A 403 6.94 2.06 -23.87
CA ARG A 403 7.92 3.14 -24.07
C ARG A 403 8.69 3.52 -22.80
N PHE A 404 8.18 3.11 -21.64
CA PHE A 404 8.76 3.41 -20.33
C PHE A 404 9.65 2.28 -19.80
N LEU A 405 9.71 1.15 -20.49
CA LEU A 405 10.48 -0.01 -20.07
C LEU A 405 11.48 -0.40 -21.15
N PHE A 406 12.61 -0.95 -20.75
CA PHE A 406 13.57 -1.58 -21.66
C PHE A 406 13.88 -3.00 -21.20
N CYS A 407 14.38 -3.84 -22.11
CA CYS A 407 14.80 -5.19 -21.78
C CYS A 407 16.26 -5.20 -21.31
N ASP A 408 16.48 -5.53 -20.04
CA ASP A 408 17.81 -5.73 -19.48
C ASP A 408 18.29 -7.15 -19.81
N LEU A 409 19.29 -7.21 -20.68
CA LEU A 409 19.96 -8.45 -21.13
C LEU A 409 21.34 -8.64 -20.48
N THR A 410 21.71 -7.82 -19.48
CA THR A 410 23.01 -7.95 -18.79
C THR A 410 23.20 -9.33 -18.14
N LYS A 411 22.10 -10.00 -17.78
CA LYS A 411 22.06 -11.40 -17.35
C LYS A 411 21.31 -12.24 -18.39
N PRO A 412 21.98 -12.82 -19.41
CA PRO A 412 21.30 -13.54 -20.50
C PRO A 412 20.43 -14.72 -20.05
N ALA A 413 20.76 -15.36 -18.92
CA ALA A 413 20.00 -16.46 -18.35
C ALA A 413 18.71 -16.01 -17.62
N ALA A 414 18.55 -14.71 -17.36
CA ALA A 414 17.36 -14.14 -16.72
C ALA A 414 17.06 -12.73 -17.26
N PRO A 415 16.66 -12.59 -18.55
CA PRO A 415 16.20 -11.33 -19.10
C PRO A 415 15.03 -10.76 -18.28
N ARG A 416 14.99 -9.44 -18.13
CA ARG A 416 13.92 -8.78 -17.35
C ARG A 416 13.61 -7.39 -17.89
N CYS A 417 12.37 -6.98 -17.71
CA CYS A 417 11.98 -5.61 -17.96
C CYS A 417 12.48 -4.71 -16.83
N VAL A 418 12.97 -3.53 -17.20
CA VAL A 418 13.48 -2.52 -16.28
C VAL A 418 12.90 -1.16 -16.68
N SER A 419 12.63 -0.33 -15.68
CA SER A 419 12.22 1.06 -15.88
C SER A 419 13.28 1.83 -16.65
N LYS A 420 12.90 2.55 -17.71
CA LYS A 420 13.82 3.45 -18.38
C LYS A 420 14.31 4.55 -17.45
N ILE A 421 15.41 5.18 -17.84
CA ILE A 421 16.14 6.15 -17.04
C ILE A 421 15.89 7.55 -17.61
N LYS A 422 15.52 8.49 -16.75
CA LYS A 422 15.36 9.90 -17.10
C LYS A 422 16.70 10.52 -17.52
N LEU A 423 16.62 11.58 -18.31
CA LEU A 423 17.79 12.40 -18.64
C LEU A 423 18.56 12.81 -17.36
N GLY A 424 19.88 12.71 -17.42
CA GLY A 424 20.82 12.93 -16.31
C GLY A 424 21.11 11.68 -15.45
N GLY A 425 20.26 10.64 -15.51
CA GLY A 425 20.44 9.40 -14.76
C GLY A 425 21.58 8.51 -15.29
N GLN A 426 22.12 7.66 -14.43
CA GLN A 426 23.22 6.74 -14.76
C GLN A 426 22.71 5.56 -15.60
N CYS A 427 23.38 5.26 -16.71
CA CYS A 427 22.98 4.20 -17.65
C CYS A 427 24.10 3.22 -18.02
N ASP A 428 25.33 3.45 -17.58
CA ASP A 428 26.50 2.59 -17.82
C ASP A 428 26.42 1.21 -17.13
N THR A 429 25.49 1.03 -16.20
CA THR A 429 25.22 -0.27 -15.56
C THR A 429 24.48 -1.25 -16.47
N PHE A 430 23.99 -0.80 -17.63
CA PHE A 430 23.21 -1.60 -18.57
C PHE A 430 23.88 -1.68 -19.94
N THR A 431 23.70 -2.80 -20.62
CA THR A 431 24.23 -3.04 -21.97
C THR A 431 23.23 -2.75 -23.09
N ALA A 432 21.98 -2.46 -22.74
CA ALA A 432 20.93 -2.14 -23.71
C ALA A 432 21.12 -0.74 -24.31
N SER A 433 20.82 -0.60 -25.61
CA SER A 433 20.87 0.70 -26.30
C SER A 433 19.67 1.60 -25.96
N ASP A 434 18.52 1.01 -25.61
CA ASP A 434 17.25 1.72 -25.37
C ASP A 434 16.97 1.97 -23.86
N VAL A 435 18.02 2.25 -23.07
CA VAL A 435 17.93 2.42 -21.60
C VAL A 435 17.32 3.78 -21.22
N CYS A 436 17.59 4.81 -22.02
CA CYS A 436 17.24 6.19 -21.71
C CYS A 436 15.87 6.56 -22.27
N TYR A 437 15.05 7.22 -21.47
CA TYR A 437 13.77 7.76 -21.92
C TYR A 437 13.97 9.12 -22.57
N GLY A 438 13.66 9.23 -23.87
CA GLY A 438 13.78 10.47 -24.64
C GLY A 438 15.22 10.89 -24.92
N GLY A 439 16.17 9.94 -24.95
CA GLY A 439 17.58 10.22 -25.20
C GLY A 439 18.41 8.95 -25.35
N VAL A 440 19.72 9.10 -25.27
CA VAL A 440 20.71 8.01 -25.41
C VAL A 440 21.72 8.02 -24.26
N CYS A 441 22.37 6.88 -24.02
CA CYS A 441 23.41 6.78 -23.01
C CYS A 441 24.74 7.35 -23.53
N VAL A 442 25.18 8.49 -23.00
CA VAL A 442 26.42 9.18 -23.39
C VAL A 442 27.29 9.38 -22.16
N ALA A 443 28.52 8.88 -22.20
CA ALA A 443 29.46 8.94 -21.07
C ALA A 443 28.84 8.45 -19.74
N GLY A 444 28.08 7.36 -19.82
CA GLY A 444 27.42 6.73 -18.66
C GLY A 444 26.20 7.45 -18.11
N LYS A 445 25.71 8.50 -18.78
CA LYS A 445 24.47 9.19 -18.40
C LYS A 445 23.49 9.32 -19.56
N CYS A 446 22.20 9.30 -19.24
CA CYS A 446 21.16 9.61 -20.22
C CYS A 446 21.23 11.07 -20.61
N ALA A 447 21.41 11.35 -21.90
CA ALA A 447 21.52 12.69 -22.45
C ALA A 447 20.60 12.86 -23.66
N THR A 448 20.25 14.11 -23.96
CA THR A 448 19.55 14.44 -25.21
C THR A 448 20.50 14.15 -26.37
N GLY A 449 20.13 13.21 -27.23
CA GLY A 449 20.88 12.85 -28.43
C GLY A 449 19.99 12.06 -29.38
N ALA A 450 20.31 12.08 -30.68
CA ALA A 450 19.63 11.21 -31.64
C ALA A 450 19.99 9.75 -31.34
N ALA A 451 18.95 8.90 -31.31
CA ALA A 451 19.07 7.45 -31.16
C ALA A 451 19.80 6.79 -32.34
#